data_AF-A0A8C9IRV7-F1
#
_entry.id   AF-A0A8C9IRV7-F1
#
_cell.length_a   1.000
_cell.length_b   1.000
_cell.length_c   1.000
_cell.angle_alpha   90.00
_cell.angle_beta   90.00
_cell.angle_gamma   90.00
#
_symmetry.space_group_name_H-M   'P 1'
#
loop_
_entity.id
_entity.type
_entity.pdbx_description
1 polymer ?
#
loop_
_entity_poly.entity_id
_entity_poly.type
_entity_poly.pdbx_seq_one_letter_code
_entity_poly.pdbx_strand_id
1 'polypeptide(L)'
;MEPGPPGSSGPAEPGPCLNGQRGADHAASASLQSAARTEPGGHSLAVAAVLPAGGCGERMGVPTPKQFCPILERPLISYTLQALERVYWIKDIVVAVTGENMEVMKSIIQKYQHKRISLVEAGVTRHRSIFSGLKALAEDQLNSKLSKPEVVIIHDAVRPFVEEDVLLKVVTAAKEHGCTDYDLEFGTECLQLALKYCRTKAKLVEGSPDLWKVTYKRDLYAAESIIKEIISQEICVVMDSKEDNKHVGHLLEEVLKSELNHVKVTSEALCLAGRHLQQIILDQCYNFVCVNVMTSDFQETQKLLSMLEESNLSILYPVVVVSVHFLDFKLVPPSQKMENLMQIKDFSKKVKERNILLYGLLISYPQDEQKLQESLRQGAIIIASLVKERNSGLIGQLLIA
;
A
#
# COMPACT_ATOMS: atom_id res chain seq x y z
N MET A 1 2.29 24.49 58.32
CA MET A 1 2.15 23.04 58.48
C MET A 1 2.11 22.44 57.07
N GLU A 2 3.24 21.95 56.57
CA GLU A 2 3.22 20.88 55.57
C GLU A 2 2.75 19.59 56.26
N PRO A 3 2.03 18.68 55.57
CA PRO A 3 2.65 17.59 54.76
C PRO A 3 1.79 17.20 53.52
N GLY A 4 2.17 16.37 52.54
CA GLY A 4 3.30 15.45 52.30
C GLY A 4 3.29 14.92 50.83
N PRO A 5 4.22 14.04 50.44
CA PRO A 5 4.62 13.77 49.05
C PRO A 5 3.73 12.77 48.27
N PRO A 6 3.87 12.66 46.92
CA PRO A 6 2.97 11.92 46.06
C PRO A 6 3.17 10.40 46.12
N GLY A 7 2.07 9.66 46.10
CA GLY A 7 2.07 8.20 46.05
C GLY A 7 2.56 7.66 44.71
N SER A 8 3.60 6.83 44.76
CA SER A 8 4.14 6.04 43.68
C SER A 8 3.28 4.81 43.38
N SER A 9 2.62 4.76 42.23
CA SER A 9 2.07 3.52 41.67
C SER A 9 3.14 2.86 40.79
N GLY A 10 3.85 1.88 41.34
CA GLY A 10 4.72 0.99 40.57
C GLY A 10 3.91 0.06 39.66
N PRO A 11 4.48 -0.42 38.54
CA PRO A 11 3.81 -1.37 37.65
C PRO A 11 3.72 -2.76 38.30
N ALA A 12 2.60 -3.44 38.04
CA ALA A 12 2.32 -4.78 38.53
C ALA A 12 3.32 -5.82 37.99
N GLU A 13 3.79 -6.69 38.87
CA GLU A 13 4.64 -7.84 38.54
C GLU A 13 3.87 -8.88 37.71
N PRO A 14 4.47 -9.49 36.68
CA PRO A 14 3.89 -10.62 35.96
C PRO A 14 4.08 -11.94 36.73
N GLY A 15 2.99 -12.71 36.83
CA GLY A 15 2.96 -14.03 37.45
C GLY A 15 3.76 -15.11 36.68
N PRO A 16 4.01 -16.27 37.31
CA PRO A 16 5.08 -17.18 36.93
C PRO A 16 4.79 -17.99 35.65
N CYS A 17 5.82 -18.08 34.81
CA CYS A 17 5.93 -18.94 33.63
C CYS A 17 5.87 -20.42 34.01
N LEU A 18 4.96 -21.17 33.37
CA LEU A 18 4.98 -22.63 33.38
C LEU A 18 5.73 -23.15 32.14
N ASN A 19 6.85 -23.81 32.42
CA ASN A 19 7.63 -24.61 31.48
C ASN A 19 6.84 -25.83 31.00
N GLY A 20 6.76 -26.02 29.67
CA GLY A 20 6.38 -27.28 29.03
C GLY A 20 7.37 -27.60 27.92
N GLN A 21 8.12 -28.69 28.08
CA GLN A 21 9.20 -29.13 27.19
C GLN A 21 8.68 -29.82 25.91
N ARG A 22 9.41 -29.55 24.82
CA ARG A 22 9.84 -30.42 23.70
C ARG A 22 8.84 -31.37 23.03
N GLY A 23 8.72 -31.16 21.71
CA GLY A 23 8.52 -32.21 20.71
C GLY A 23 9.01 -31.70 19.35
N ALA A 24 10.18 -32.18 18.91
CA ALA A 24 10.64 -32.02 17.54
C ALA A 24 9.87 -33.03 16.67
N ASP A 25 9.37 -32.61 15.51
CA ASP A 25 9.09 -33.54 14.42
C ASP A 25 9.04 -32.83 13.06
N HIS A 26 9.32 -33.65 12.06
CA HIS A 26 9.92 -33.36 10.77
C HIS A 26 9.12 -32.50 9.77
N ALA A 27 9.91 -31.89 8.89
CA ALA A 27 9.53 -31.31 7.61
C ALA A 27 8.69 -32.26 6.74
N ALA A 28 7.63 -31.72 6.13
CA ALA A 28 7.07 -32.22 4.88
C ALA A 28 6.47 -31.05 4.09
N SER A 29 7.09 -30.78 2.95
CA SER A 29 6.60 -29.91 1.89
C SER A 29 5.25 -30.39 1.36
N ALA A 30 4.25 -29.52 1.32
CA ALA A 30 3.03 -29.73 0.56
C ALA A 30 2.69 -28.47 -0.24
N SER A 31 2.96 -28.56 -1.54
CA SER A 31 2.52 -27.65 -2.59
C SER A 31 1.01 -27.46 -2.57
N LEU A 32 0.55 -26.25 -2.24
CA LEU A 32 -0.84 -25.84 -2.39
C LEU A 32 -1.12 -25.51 -3.86
N GLN A 33 -1.51 -26.54 -4.60
CA GLN A 33 -2.21 -26.39 -5.87
C GLN A 33 -3.57 -25.73 -5.62
N SER A 34 -3.83 -24.71 -6.43
CA SER A 34 -5.12 -24.09 -6.73
C SER A 34 -6.28 -25.08 -6.64
N ALA A 35 -7.01 -25.05 -5.52
CA ALA A 35 -8.33 -25.64 -5.43
C ALA A 35 -9.35 -24.55 -5.79
N ALA A 36 -9.91 -24.69 -6.98
CA ALA A 36 -11.08 -23.94 -7.43
C ALA A 36 -12.15 -23.95 -6.33
N ARG A 37 -12.48 -22.77 -5.80
CA ARG A 37 -13.63 -22.62 -4.90
C ARG A 37 -14.89 -22.84 -5.72
N THR A 38 -15.47 -24.02 -5.55
CA THR A 38 -16.86 -24.31 -5.90
C THR A 38 -17.78 -23.39 -5.09
N GLU A 39 -18.53 -22.53 -5.79
CA GLU A 39 -19.62 -21.72 -5.27
C GLU A 39 -20.70 -22.62 -4.62
N PRO A 40 -20.97 -22.50 -3.30
CA PRO A 40 -22.21 -22.98 -2.74
C PRO A 40 -23.28 -21.92 -2.98
N GLY A 41 -24.44 -22.34 -3.52
CA GLY A 41 -25.58 -21.47 -3.85
C GLY A 41 -26.19 -20.75 -2.64
N GLY A 42 -25.53 -19.67 -2.20
CA GLY A 42 -26.07 -18.64 -1.32
C GLY A 42 -26.24 -17.36 -2.12
N HIS A 43 -27.37 -16.68 -1.96
CA HIS A 43 -27.58 -15.37 -2.57
C HIS A 43 -26.39 -14.44 -2.28
N SER A 44 -25.63 -14.05 -3.31
CA SER A 44 -24.57 -13.04 -3.19
C SER A 44 -25.20 -11.75 -2.65
N LEU A 45 -24.84 -11.38 -1.42
CA LEU A 45 -25.30 -10.16 -0.77
C LEU A 45 -25.11 -8.94 -1.69
N ALA A 46 -26.15 -8.13 -1.86
CA ALA A 46 -26.06 -6.86 -2.57
C ALA A 46 -25.55 -5.79 -1.59
N VAL A 47 -24.27 -5.43 -1.67
CA VAL A 47 -23.65 -4.43 -0.80
C VAL A 47 -23.17 -3.24 -1.60
N ALA A 48 -23.37 -2.03 -1.06
CA ALA A 48 -22.79 -0.79 -1.59
C ALA A 48 -22.13 0.01 -0.45
N ALA A 49 -21.29 0.99 -0.80
CA ALA A 49 -20.66 1.90 0.15
C ALA A 49 -21.03 3.36 -0.13
N VAL A 50 -21.13 4.18 0.92
CA VAL A 50 -21.34 5.63 0.84
C VAL A 50 -20.22 6.33 1.61
N LEU A 51 -19.51 7.23 0.93
CA LEU A 51 -18.39 8.00 1.46
C LEU A 51 -18.74 9.49 1.50
N PRO A 52 -19.04 10.08 2.68
CA PRO A 52 -19.10 11.54 2.81
C PRO A 52 -17.70 12.14 2.71
N ALA A 53 -17.45 12.88 1.63
CA ALA A 53 -16.18 13.54 1.30
C ALA A 53 -16.33 15.07 1.10
N GLY A 54 -17.35 15.67 1.72
CA GLY A 54 -17.64 17.11 1.62
C GLY A 54 -17.05 18.01 2.71
N GLY A 55 -16.30 17.45 3.67
CA GLY A 55 -15.73 18.23 4.78
C GLY A 55 -14.54 19.11 4.36
N CYS A 56 -14.41 20.29 4.97
CA CYS A 56 -13.30 21.23 4.76
C CYS A 56 -12.02 20.85 5.52
N GLY A 57 -12.12 20.12 6.64
CA GLY A 57 -10.95 19.62 7.36
C GLY A 57 -10.17 20.67 8.16
N GLU A 58 -10.85 21.69 8.72
CA GLU A 58 -10.25 22.82 9.46
C GLU A 58 -9.12 22.46 10.43
N ARG A 59 -9.27 21.36 11.18
CA ARG A 59 -8.26 20.87 12.15
C ARG A 59 -6.92 20.45 11.53
N MET A 60 -6.88 20.22 10.21
CA MET A 60 -5.65 19.86 9.51
C MET A 60 -4.74 21.07 9.28
N GLY A 61 -5.28 22.30 9.37
CA GLY A 61 -4.49 23.54 9.28
C GLY A 61 -3.87 23.77 7.90
N VAL A 62 -4.41 23.17 6.84
CA VAL A 62 -3.98 23.33 5.45
C VAL A 62 -5.17 23.77 4.59
N PRO A 63 -4.94 24.54 3.51
CA PRO A 63 -6.03 25.05 2.68
C PRO A 63 -6.72 23.94 1.86
N THR A 64 -6.01 22.85 1.57
CA THR A 64 -6.56 21.71 0.83
C THR A 64 -7.47 20.88 1.74
N PRO A 65 -8.71 20.55 1.32
CA PRO A 65 -9.56 19.66 2.09
C PRO A 65 -8.83 18.34 2.38
N LYS A 66 -8.90 17.88 3.63
CA LYS A 66 -8.08 16.77 4.15
C LYS A 66 -8.09 15.49 3.31
N GLN A 67 -9.24 15.15 2.70
CA GLN A 67 -9.41 14.00 1.82
C GLN A 67 -8.61 14.10 0.51
N PHE A 68 -8.20 15.31 0.12
CA PHE A 68 -7.38 15.58 -1.06
C PHE A 68 -5.92 15.89 -0.71
N CYS A 69 -5.54 15.87 0.58
CA CYS A 69 -4.14 16.03 0.96
C CYS A 69 -3.28 14.92 0.34
N PRO A 70 -2.13 15.26 -0.26
CA PRO A 70 -1.29 14.28 -0.92
C PRO A 70 -0.46 13.49 0.09
N ILE A 71 -0.37 12.19 -0.15
CA ILE A 71 0.64 11.28 0.41
C ILE A 71 1.32 10.64 -0.80
N LEU A 72 2.64 10.80 -0.91
CA LEU A 72 3.40 10.37 -2.10
C LEU A 72 2.78 10.89 -3.42
N GLU A 73 2.42 12.17 -3.46
CA GLU A 73 1.78 12.86 -4.60
C GLU A 73 0.37 12.34 -4.98
N ARG A 74 -0.17 11.36 -4.23
CA ARG A 74 -1.51 10.79 -4.42
C ARG A 74 -2.47 11.25 -3.31
N PRO A 75 -3.69 11.71 -3.63
CA PRO A 75 -4.62 12.23 -2.62
C PRO A 75 -5.13 11.11 -1.71
N LEU A 76 -5.27 11.41 -0.42
CA LEU A 76 -5.68 10.47 0.63
C LEU A 76 -6.93 9.64 0.27
N ILE A 77 -7.97 10.26 -0.29
CA ILE A 77 -9.21 9.57 -0.70
C ILE A 77 -8.96 8.46 -1.71
N SER A 78 -7.96 8.61 -2.58
CA SER A 78 -7.61 7.62 -3.59
C SER A 78 -7.14 6.30 -2.95
N TYR A 79 -6.52 6.33 -1.78
CA TYR A 79 -6.15 5.13 -1.03
C TYR A 79 -7.37 4.44 -0.44
N THR A 80 -8.28 5.21 0.17
CA THR A 80 -9.56 4.68 0.70
C THR A 80 -10.41 4.03 -0.39
N LEU A 81 -10.49 4.66 -1.58
CA LEU A 81 -11.20 4.07 -2.72
C LEU A 81 -10.55 2.76 -3.16
N GLN A 82 -9.22 2.71 -3.28
CA GLN A 82 -8.52 1.49 -3.63
C GLN A 82 -8.78 0.36 -2.63
N ALA A 83 -8.79 0.65 -1.32
CA ALA A 83 -9.06 -0.34 -0.29
C ALA A 83 -10.47 -0.95 -0.45
N LEU A 84 -11.49 -0.10 -0.64
CA LEU A 84 -12.86 -0.56 -0.90
C LEU A 84 -13.01 -1.27 -2.25
N GLU A 85 -12.26 -0.83 -3.27
CA GLU A 85 -12.30 -1.43 -4.60
C GLU A 85 -11.69 -2.84 -4.64
N ARG A 86 -10.75 -3.16 -3.76
CA ARG A 86 -10.20 -4.52 -3.60
C ARG A 86 -11.25 -5.51 -3.12
N VAL A 87 -12.29 -5.04 -2.44
CA VAL A 87 -13.40 -5.87 -1.95
C VAL A 87 -14.40 -6.11 -3.08
N TYR A 88 -14.36 -7.32 -3.66
CA TYR A 88 -15.10 -7.62 -4.88
C TYR A 88 -16.63 -7.58 -4.70
N TRP A 89 -17.14 -7.90 -3.51
CA TRP A 89 -18.58 -7.96 -3.22
C TRP A 89 -19.23 -6.59 -2.92
N ILE A 90 -18.46 -5.50 -2.82
CA ILE A 90 -19.00 -4.13 -2.78
C ILE A 90 -19.31 -3.67 -4.20
N LYS A 91 -20.58 -3.70 -4.62
CA LYS A 91 -20.97 -3.47 -6.02
C LYS A 91 -20.80 -2.02 -6.47
N ASP A 92 -21.16 -1.06 -5.61
CA ASP A 92 -21.17 0.37 -5.92
C ASP A 92 -20.58 1.17 -4.76
N ILE A 93 -19.77 2.18 -5.09
CA ILE A 93 -19.17 3.11 -4.13
C ILE A 93 -19.65 4.52 -4.48
N VAL A 94 -20.52 5.08 -3.64
CA VAL A 94 -21.04 6.44 -3.83
C VAL A 94 -20.24 7.43 -3.01
N VAL A 95 -19.64 8.42 -3.68
CA VAL A 95 -18.82 9.44 -3.03
C VAL A 95 -19.53 10.79 -3.10
N ALA A 96 -19.83 11.36 -1.94
CA ALA A 96 -20.46 12.66 -1.82
C ALA A 96 -19.40 13.76 -1.68
N VAL A 97 -19.23 14.59 -2.71
CA VAL A 97 -18.25 15.70 -2.75
C VAL A 97 -18.95 17.04 -2.95
N THR A 98 -18.36 18.13 -2.46
CA THR A 98 -18.93 19.47 -2.70
C THR A 98 -18.91 19.81 -4.20
N GLY A 99 -19.82 20.70 -4.65
CA GLY A 99 -19.85 21.15 -6.04
C GLY A 99 -18.50 21.70 -6.52
N GLU A 100 -17.80 22.46 -5.66
CA GLU A 100 -16.46 23.01 -5.92
C GLU A 100 -15.40 21.94 -6.20
N ASN A 101 -15.51 20.78 -5.54
CA ASN A 101 -14.53 19.69 -5.65
C ASN A 101 -14.97 18.58 -6.61
N MET A 102 -16.08 18.74 -7.32
CA MET A 102 -16.62 17.73 -8.23
C MET A 102 -15.63 17.40 -9.35
N GLU A 103 -15.07 18.42 -10.00
CA GLU A 103 -14.11 18.24 -11.10
C GLU A 103 -12.76 17.69 -10.61
N VAL A 104 -12.33 18.09 -9.41
CA VAL A 104 -11.15 17.51 -8.75
C VAL A 104 -11.36 16.01 -8.53
N MET A 105 -12.52 15.61 -8.02
CA MET A 105 -12.84 14.21 -7.77
C MET A 105 -12.92 13.39 -9.06
N LYS A 106 -13.52 13.92 -10.14
CA LYS A 106 -13.54 13.27 -11.47
C LYS A 106 -12.12 13.07 -12.00
N SER A 107 -11.26 14.08 -11.88
CA SER A 107 -9.85 13.99 -12.27
C SER A 107 -9.11 12.92 -11.47
N ILE A 108 -9.37 12.80 -10.16
CA ILE A 108 -8.81 11.73 -9.32
C ILE A 108 -9.29 10.34 -9.80
N ILE A 109 -10.59 10.17 -10.05
CA ILE A 109 -11.14 8.90 -10.55
C ILE A 109 -10.47 8.49 -11.86
N GLN A 110 -10.37 9.43 -12.82
CA GLN A 110 -9.75 9.17 -14.11
C GLN A 110 -8.25 8.87 -13.98
N LYS A 111 -7.51 9.71 -13.22
CA LYS A 111 -6.06 9.59 -13.07
C LYS A 111 -5.67 8.24 -12.45
N TYR A 112 -6.34 7.82 -11.38
CA TYR A 112 -6.03 6.58 -10.65
C TYR A 112 -6.89 5.38 -11.09
N GLN A 113 -7.67 5.54 -12.16
CA GLN A 113 -8.49 4.49 -12.79
C GLN A 113 -9.46 3.79 -11.81
N HIS A 114 -10.02 4.56 -10.87
CA HIS A 114 -10.99 4.07 -9.89
C HIS A 114 -12.27 3.59 -10.60
N LYS A 115 -12.81 2.46 -10.16
CA LYS A 115 -13.96 1.77 -10.76
C LYS A 115 -15.12 1.69 -9.77
N ARG A 116 -16.34 1.52 -10.29
CA ARG A 116 -17.56 1.40 -9.47
C ARG A 116 -17.87 2.65 -8.65
N ILE A 117 -17.31 3.80 -9.04
CA ILE A 117 -17.50 5.07 -8.33
C ILE A 117 -18.63 5.87 -8.96
N SER A 118 -19.61 6.24 -8.13
CA SER A 118 -20.65 7.19 -8.49
C SER A 118 -20.53 8.46 -7.65
N LEU A 119 -20.56 9.63 -8.28
CA LEU A 119 -20.44 10.90 -7.59
C LEU A 119 -21.81 11.53 -7.35
N VAL A 120 -21.99 12.08 -6.15
CA VAL A 120 -23.16 12.89 -5.77
C VAL A 120 -22.71 14.19 -5.11
N GLU A 121 -23.60 15.18 -5.12
CA GLU A 121 -23.35 16.42 -4.39
C GLU A 121 -23.48 16.21 -2.87
N ALA A 122 -22.44 16.61 -2.15
CA ALA A 122 -22.41 16.63 -0.70
C ALA A 122 -23.32 17.73 -0.15
N GLY A 123 -23.97 17.44 0.98
CA GLY A 123 -24.65 18.47 1.75
C GLY A 123 -23.68 19.22 2.68
N VAL A 124 -24.19 20.31 3.28
CA VAL A 124 -23.42 21.14 4.22
C VAL A 124 -23.03 20.41 5.52
N THR A 125 -23.69 19.29 5.84
CA THR A 125 -23.35 18.45 6.99
C THR A 125 -23.05 17.02 6.56
N ARG A 126 -22.28 16.28 7.37
CA ARG A 126 -21.97 14.87 7.14
C ARG A 126 -23.23 14.03 6.89
N HIS A 127 -24.27 14.19 7.72
CA HIS A 127 -25.54 13.48 7.55
C HIS A 127 -26.24 13.81 6.24
N ARG A 128 -26.25 15.07 5.80
CA ARG A 128 -26.86 15.44 4.51
C ARG A 128 -26.09 14.82 3.34
N SER A 129 -24.76 14.74 3.42
CA SER A 129 -23.93 14.07 2.41
C SER A 129 -24.16 12.55 2.37
N ILE A 130 -24.29 11.91 3.53
CA ILE A 130 -24.68 10.49 3.61
C ILE A 130 -26.06 10.28 2.98
N PHE A 131 -27.02 11.14 3.31
CA PHE A 131 -28.36 11.07 2.75
C PHE A 131 -28.38 11.24 1.22
N SER A 132 -27.58 12.16 0.65
CA SER A 132 -27.40 12.25 -0.80
C SER A 132 -26.92 10.94 -1.42
N GLY A 133 -25.96 10.27 -0.77
CA GLY A 133 -25.44 8.98 -1.23
C GLY A 133 -26.47 7.86 -1.15
N LEU A 134 -27.19 7.77 -0.02
CA LEU A 134 -28.29 6.80 0.16
C LEU A 134 -29.41 7.01 -0.87
N LYS A 135 -29.76 8.27 -1.17
CA LYS A 135 -30.76 8.61 -2.18
C LYS A 135 -30.35 8.15 -3.59
N ALA A 136 -29.06 8.21 -3.92
CA ALA A 136 -28.57 7.71 -5.21
C ALA A 136 -28.60 6.18 -5.33
N LEU A 137 -28.59 5.47 -4.20
CA LEU A 137 -28.74 4.01 -4.13
C LEU A 137 -30.21 3.56 -4.02
N ALA A 138 -31.16 4.49 -3.90
CA ALA A 138 -32.57 4.16 -3.85
C ALA A 138 -33.13 3.94 -5.27
N GLU A 139 -33.87 2.85 -5.47
CA GLU A 139 -34.58 2.52 -6.72
C GLU A 139 -35.85 3.36 -6.95
N ASP A 140 -36.16 4.31 -6.06
CA ASP A 140 -37.41 5.09 -6.07
C ASP A 140 -37.40 6.30 -7.02
N GLN A 141 -36.31 6.50 -7.77
CA GLN A 141 -36.16 7.57 -8.75
C GLN A 141 -36.28 7.01 -10.18
N LEU A 142 -37.08 7.65 -11.03
CA LEU A 142 -37.21 7.32 -12.47
C LEU A 142 -35.85 7.34 -13.23
N ASN A 143 -34.84 8.00 -12.66
CA ASN A 143 -33.49 8.13 -13.20
C ASN A 143 -32.41 7.39 -12.38
N SER A 144 -32.80 6.44 -11.51
CA SER A 144 -31.82 5.70 -10.71
C SER A 144 -30.96 4.80 -11.60
N LYS A 145 -29.65 5.02 -11.55
CA LYS A 145 -28.66 4.26 -12.34
C LYS A 145 -28.07 3.08 -11.57
N LEU A 146 -28.32 3.02 -10.26
CA LEU A 146 -27.71 2.07 -9.33
C LEU A 146 -28.77 1.11 -8.79
N SER A 147 -28.38 -0.14 -8.56
CA SER A 147 -29.27 -1.14 -7.97
C SER A 147 -29.40 -0.92 -6.47
N LYS A 148 -30.59 -1.16 -5.91
CA LYS A 148 -30.79 -1.03 -4.47
C LYS A 148 -30.00 -2.10 -3.72
N PRO A 149 -29.09 -1.71 -2.81
CA PRO A 149 -28.35 -2.67 -1.99
C PRO A 149 -29.22 -3.18 -0.83
N GLU A 150 -28.90 -4.39 -0.37
CA GLU A 150 -29.43 -4.97 0.87
C GLU A 150 -28.72 -4.39 2.10
N VAL A 151 -27.42 -4.11 1.99
CA VAL A 151 -26.60 -3.50 3.04
C VAL A 151 -25.81 -2.33 2.47
N VAL A 152 -25.78 -1.21 3.19
CA VAL A 152 -24.95 -0.06 2.85
C VAL A 152 -23.88 0.15 3.93
N ILE A 153 -22.62 0.18 3.51
CA ILE A 153 -21.49 0.56 4.35
C ILE A 153 -21.34 2.09 4.34
N ILE A 154 -21.28 2.71 5.51
CA ILE A 154 -20.92 4.15 5.61
C ILE A 154 -19.46 4.24 6.03
N HIS A 155 -18.59 4.75 5.16
CA HIS A 155 -17.15 4.84 5.43
C HIS A 155 -16.62 6.26 5.25
N ASP A 156 -15.71 6.72 6.11
CA ASP A 156 -15.13 8.05 5.93
C ASP A 156 -14.01 8.01 4.89
N ALA A 157 -13.99 8.97 3.96
CA ALA A 157 -12.97 9.08 2.88
C ALA A 157 -11.51 9.20 3.36
N VAL A 158 -11.28 9.42 4.65
CA VAL A 158 -9.98 9.65 5.29
C VAL A 158 -9.59 8.51 6.26
N ARG A 159 -10.10 7.30 6.02
CA ARG A 159 -9.75 6.05 6.73
C ARG A 159 -9.24 5.03 5.70
N PRO A 160 -8.00 5.18 5.20
CA PRO A 160 -7.52 4.42 4.05
C PRO A 160 -7.17 2.96 4.35
N PHE A 161 -6.99 2.57 5.62
CA PHE A 161 -6.54 1.25 6.05
C PHE A 161 -7.70 0.36 6.49
N VAL A 162 -8.72 0.25 5.65
CA VAL A 162 -9.87 -0.64 5.89
C VAL A 162 -9.67 -1.93 5.11
N GLU A 163 -9.82 -3.06 5.81
CA GLU A 163 -9.60 -4.39 5.24
C GLU A 163 -10.93 -5.16 5.08
N GLU A 164 -10.91 -6.18 4.21
CA GLU A 164 -12.10 -6.98 3.90
C GLU A 164 -12.69 -7.68 5.14
N ASP A 165 -11.85 -8.11 6.08
CA ASP A 165 -12.25 -8.90 7.24
C ASP A 165 -13.22 -8.12 8.16
N VAL A 166 -12.90 -6.85 8.46
CA VAL A 166 -13.75 -6.01 9.29
C VAL A 166 -15.01 -5.57 8.55
N LEU A 167 -14.90 -5.32 7.24
CA LEU A 167 -16.05 -5.01 6.39
C LEU A 167 -17.03 -6.19 6.37
N LEU A 168 -16.55 -7.41 6.25
CA LEU A 168 -17.38 -8.62 6.31
C LEU A 168 -18.04 -8.76 7.68
N LYS A 169 -17.30 -8.56 8.78
CA LYS A 169 -17.85 -8.61 10.15
C LYS A 169 -18.99 -7.60 10.35
N VAL A 170 -18.84 -6.35 9.91
CA VAL A 170 -19.90 -5.33 10.06
C VAL A 170 -21.10 -5.59 9.16
N VAL A 171 -20.90 -6.11 7.94
CA VAL A 171 -22.00 -6.47 7.03
C VAL A 171 -22.81 -7.63 7.60
N THR A 172 -22.15 -8.67 8.11
CA THR A 172 -22.82 -9.81 8.77
C THR A 172 -23.56 -9.35 10.02
N ALA A 173 -22.92 -8.54 10.87
CA ALA A 173 -23.54 -7.99 12.08
C ALA A 173 -24.77 -7.11 11.78
N ALA A 174 -24.75 -6.35 10.68
CA ALA A 174 -25.88 -5.53 10.27
C ALA A 174 -27.12 -6.37 9.86
N LYS A 175 -26.92 -7.62 9.43
CA LYS A 175 -28.03 -8.55 9.11
C LYS A 175 -28.58 -9.25 10.34
N GLU A 176 -27.71 -9.73 11.22
CA GLU A 176 -28.07 -10.72 12.24
C GLU A 176 -28.76 -10.15 13.50
N HIS A 177 -29.07 -8.85 13.55
CA HIS A 177 -29.85 -8.20 14.62
C HIS A 177 -29.60 -8.78 16.03
N GLY A 178 -28.42 -8.54 16.58
CA GLY A 178 -28.07 -8.92 17.95
C GLY A 178 -27.23 -7.84 18.60
N CYS A 179 -27.81 -7.09 19.54
CA CYS A 179 -27.12 -6.05 20.30
C CYS A 179 -27.11 -6.40 21.80
N THR A 180 -26.07 -5.97 22.47
CA THR A 180 -25.94 -5.93 23.93
C THR A 180 -26.23 -4.51 24.42
N ASP A 181 -26.43 -4.32 25.73
CA ASP A 181 -26.63 -2.98 26.29
C ASP A 181 -25.36 -2.10 26.17
N TYR A 182 -24.16 -2.71 26.14
CA TYR A 182 -22.89 -2.03 25.88
C TYR A 182 -22.84 -1.39 24.48
N ASP A 183 -23.48 -2.01 23.49
CA ASP A 183 -23.49 -1.51 22.11
C ASP A 183 -24.22 -0.16 21.95
N LEU A 184 -25.08 0.17 22.91
CA LEU A 184 -25.91 1.38 22.89
C LEU A 184 -25.18 2.63 23.37
N GLU A 185 -24.07 2.47 24.09
CA GLU A 185 -23.36 3.58 24.72
C GLU A 185 -22.26 4.17 23.82
N PHE A 186 -21.72 3.37 22.87
CA PHE A 186 -20.52 3.73 22.09
C PHE A 186 -20.70 3.70 20.55
N GLY A 187 -21.95 3.79 20.07
CA GLY A 187 -22.25 3.79 18.64
C GLY A 187 -21.89 5.09 17.91
N THR A 188 -21.71 5.00 16.58
CA THR A 188 -21.57 6.20 15.73
C THR A 188 -22.88 6.98 15.68
N GLU A 189 -22.81 8.24 15.25
CA GLU A 189 -23.99 9.09 15.12
C GLU A 189 -25.04 8.51 14.14
N CYS A 190 -24.60 7.75 13.12
CA CYS A 190 -25.51 7.04 12.23
C CYS A 190 -26.28 5.93 12.94
N LEU A 191 -25.61 5.19 13.85
CA LEU A 191 -26.26 4.16 14.66
C LEU A 191 -27.27 4.79 15.63
N GLN A 192 -26.97 5.98 16.16
CA GLN A 192 -27.91 6.72 17.00
C GLN A 192 -29.17 7.15 16.22
N LEU A 193 -29.04 7.51 14.94
CA LEU A 193 -30.20 7.79 14.09
C LEU A 193 -31.06 6.53 13.87
N ALA A 194 -30.44 5.39 13.59
CA ALA A 194 -31.15 4.12 13.42
C ALA A 194 -31.89 3.71 14.70
N LEU A 195 -31.26 3.89 15.86
CA LEU A 195 -31.89 3.66 17.16
C LEU A 195 -33.07 4.61 17.40
N LYS A 196 -32.86 5.92 17.20
CA LYS A 196 -33.86 6.94 17.51
C LYS A 196 -35.09 6.89 16.60
N TYR A 197 -34.89 6.69 15.29
CA TYR A 197 -35.96 6.81 14.29
C TYR A 197 -36.52 5.46 13.83
N CYS A 198 -35.74 4.38 13.91
CA CYS A 198 -36.16 3.04 13.48
C CYS A 198 -36.25 2.03 14.63
N ARG A 199 -35.85 2.42 15.86
CA ARG A 199 -35.71 1.50 17.01
C ARG A 199 -34.78 0.32 16.74
N THR A 200 -33.86 0.48 15.79
CA THR A 200 -32.87 -0.52 15.43
C THR A 200 -31.68 -0.40 16.37
N LYS A 201 -31.47 -1.41 17.21
CA LYS A 201 -30.29 -1.51 18.05
C LYS A 201 -29.15 -2.14 17.24
N ALA A 202 -28.13 -1.36 16.92
CA ALA A 202 -26.98 -1.83 16.17
C ALA A 202 -26.01 -2.62 17.06
N LYS A 203 -25.31 -3.59 16.46
CA LYS A 203 -24.20 -4.32 17.10
C LYS A 203 -22.90 -3.55 16.89
N LEU A 204 -22.09 -3.36 17.93
CA LEU A 204 -20.72 -2.88 17.75
C LEU A 204 -19.81 -4.05 17.44
N VAL A 205 -18.88 -3.81 16.52
CA VAL A 205 -17.88 -4.77 16.09
C VAL A 205 -16.53 -4.19 16.46
N GLU A 206 -15.70 -4.96 17.14
CA GLU A 206 -14.33 -4.56 17.42
C GLU A 206 -13.55 -4.41 16.11
N GLY A 207 -12.87 -3.27 15.98
CA GLY A 207 -12.04 -2.95 14.84
C GLY A 207 -10.55 -2.98 15.19
N SER A 208 -9.69 -3.08 14.18
CA SER A 208 -8.26 -2.91 14.38
C SER A 208 -7.92 -1.45 14.71
N PRO A 209 -6.73 -1.19 15.30
CA PRO A 209 -6.22 0.16 15.46
C PRO A 209 -6.22 0.94 14.13
N ASP A 210 -5.97 0.26 13.00
CA ASP A 210 -5.85 0.83 11.65
C ASP A 210 -7.05 1.61 11.14
N LEU A 211 -8.20 1.42 11.78
CA LEU A 211 -9.42 2.14 11.43
C LEU A 211 -9.42 3.60 11.87
N TRP A 212 -8.34 4.17 12.43
CA TRP A 212 -8.32 5.58 12.83
C TRP A 212 -8.60 6.53 11.65
N LYS A 213 -9.08 7.73 12.00
CA LYS A 213 -9.38 8.79 11.03
C LYS A 213 -8.21 9.73 10.90
N VAL A 214 -7.68 9.90 9.69
CA VAL A 214 -6.70 10.97 9.42
C VAL A 214 -7.38 12.33 9.63
N THR A 215 -6.94 13.05 10.65
CA THR A 215 -7.57 14.28 11.14
C THR A 215 -6.59 15.43 11.23
N TYR A 216 -5.35 15.15 11.61
CA TYR A 216 -4.28 16.11 11.85
C TYR A 216 -3.08 15.83 10.94
N LYS A 217 -2.16 16.79 10.84
CA LYS A 217 -0.93 16.65 10.06
C LYS A 217 -0.05 15.47 10.51
N ARG A 218 0.03 15.20 11.82
CA ARG A 218 0.75 14.03 12.36
C ARG A 218 0.17 12.69 11.86
N ASP A 219 -1.14 12.67 11.58
CA ASP A 219 -1.81 11.46 11.09
C ASP A 219 -1.47 11.21 9.62
N LEU A 220 -1.18 12.27 8.83
CA LEU A 220 -0.65 12.13 7.47
C LEU A 220 0.73 11.49 7.47
N TYR A 221 1.60 11.88 8.41
CA TYR A 221 2.93 11.26 8.55
C TYR A 221 2.82 9.79 8.94
N ALA A 222 1.98 9.46 9.91
CA ALA A 222 1.72 8.06 10.27
C ALA A 222 1.20 7.27 9.07
N ALA A 223 0.21 7.80 8.35
CA ALA A 223 -0.35 7.16 7.16
C ALA A 223 0.69 6.99 6.04
N GLU A 224 1.55 7.99 5.79
CA GLU A 224 2.66 7.88 4.84
C GLU A 224 3.63 6.77 5.23
N SER A 225 4.03 6.70 6.51
CA SER A 225 4.93 5.65 7.00
C SER A 225 4.34 4.25 6.82
N ILE A 226 3.05 4.06 7.14
CA ILE A 226 2.37 2.77 6.96
C ILE A 226 2.28 2.40 5.48
N ILE A 227 1.92 3.37 4.62
CA ILE A 227 1.88 3.15 3.17
C ILE A 227 3.24 2.72 2.65
N LYS A 228 4.32 3.41 3.04
CA LYS A 228 5.70 3.06 2.65
C LYS A 228 6.09 1.68 3.14
N GLU A 229 5.74 1.33 4.37
CA GLU A 229 6.02 0.00 4.94
C GLU A 229 5.33 -1.10 4.14
N ILE A 230 4.02 -0.96 3.85
CA ILE A 230 3.23 -1.94 3.08
C ILE A 230 3.85 -2.17 1.70
N ILE A 231 4.16 -1.10 0.96
CA ILE A 231 4.72 -1.23 -0.39
C ILE A 231 6.21 -1.61 -0.41
N SER A 232 6.87 -1.73 0.76
CA SER A 232 8.26 -2.16 0.89
C SER A 232 8.41 -3.67 1.13
N GLN A 233 7.30 -4.39 1.34
CA GLN A 233 7.32 -5.82 1.67
C GLN A 233 7.57 -6.74 0.47
N GLU A 234 7.82 -6.21 -0.74
CA GLU A 234 8.11 -7.01 -1.92
C GLU A 234 9.21 -6.39 -2.78
N ILE A 235 10.17 -7.18 -3.24
CA ILE A 235 11.27 -6.77 -4.13
C ILE A 235 11.40 -7.78 -5.27
N CYS A 236 11.45 -7.28 -6.50
CA CYS A 236 11.74 -8.09 -7.69
C CYS A 236 13.17 -7.82 -8.17
N VAL A 237 14.03 -8.84 -8.12
CA VAL A 237 15.35 -8.84 -8.73
C VAL A 237 15.22 -9.19 -10.21
N VAL A 238 15.73 -8.32 -11.07
CA VAL A 238 15.62 -8.44 -12.52
C VAL A 238 17.02 -8.66 -13.10
N MET A 239 17.17 -9.73 -13.87
CA MET A 239 18.46 -10.17 -14.43
C MET A 239 18.35 -10.48 -15.92
N ASP A 240 19.47 -10.33 -16.64
CA ASP A 240 19.60 -10.77 -18.03
C ASP A 240 19.67 -12.31 -18.10
N SER A 241 19.34 -12.84 -19.25
CA SER A 241 19.47 -14.25 -19.65
C SER A 241 20.92 -14.79 -19.67
N LYS A 242 21.94 -13.92 -19.62
CA LYS A 242 23.36 -14.30 -19.58
C LYS A 242 23.70 -15.00 -18.26
N GLU A 243 24.40 -16.12 -18.33
CA GLU A 243 24.75 -16.94 -17.16
C GLU A 243 25.49 -16.17 -16.06
N ASP A 244 26.46 -15.32 -16.43
CA ASP A 244 27.19 -14.49 -15.47
C ASP A 244 26.29 -13.53 -14.68
N ASN A 245 25.25 -12.97 -15.35
CA ASN A 245 24.28 -12.08 -14.70
C ASN A 245 23.35 -12.84 -13.76
N LYS A 246 22.96 -14.07 -14.13
CA LYS A 246 22.10 -14.91 -13.30
C LYS A 246 22.79 -15.32 -12.01
N HIS A 247 24.05 -15.76 -12.08
CA HIS A 247 24.76 -16.23 -10.89
C HIS A 247 24.84 -15.15 -9.81
N VAL A 248 25.32 -13.96 -10.17
CA VAL A 248 25.49 -12.86 -9.21
C VAL A 248 24.14 -12.26 -8.80
N GLY A 249 23.15 -12.25 -9.71
CA GLY A 249 21.80 -11.84 -9.41
C GLY A 249 21.11 -12.74 -8.37
N HIS A 250 21.25 -14.07 -8.49
CA HIS A 250 20.74 -15.01 -7.49
C HIS A 250 21.47 -14.89 -6.15
N LEU A 251 22.78 -14.62 -6.17
CA LEU A 251 23.53 -14.39 -4.94
C LEU A 251 23.01 -13.15 -4.18
N LEU A 252 22.73 -12.04 -4.90
CA LEU A 252 22.12 -10.86 -4.30
C LEU A 252 20.69 -11.13 -3.81
N GLU A 253 19.92 -11.92 -4.54
CA GLU A 253 18.57 -12.35 -4.13
C GLU A 253 18.59 -13.13 -2.81
N GLU A 254 19.51 -14.09 -2.66
CA GLU A 254 19.68 -14.87 -1.43
C GLU A 254 20.06 -13.99 -0.24
N VAL A 255 21.00 -13.05 -0.45
CA VAL A 255 21.39 -12.10 0.61
C VAL A 255 20.21 -11.21 0.99
N LEU A 256 19.46 -10.66 0.02
CA LEU A 256 18.25 -9.87 0.29
C LEU A 256 17.22 -10.67 1.09
N LYS A 257 16.99 -11.95 0.77
CA LYS A 257 16.09 -12.84 1.53
C LYS A 257 16.56 -13.05 2.97
N SER A 258 17.87 -13.22 3.17
CA SER A 258 18.45 -13.49 4.49
C SER A 258 18.47 -12.25 5.40
N GLU A 259 18.72 -11.07 4.83
CA GLU A 259 18.81 -9.82 5.59
C GLU A 259 17.42 -9.20 5.82
N LEU A 260 16.46 -9.47 4.94
CA LEU A 260 15.11 -8.88 4.97
C LEU A 260 14.05 -9.95 5.29
N ASN A 261 14.05 -10.45 6.53
CA ASN A 261 13.22 -11.59 7.00
C ASN A 261 11.71 -11.51 6.72
N HIS A 262 11.15 -10.33 6.48
CA HIS A 262 9.72 -10.12 6.23
C HIS A 262 9.40 -9.61 4.83
N VAL A 263 10.41 -9.46 3.96
CA VAL A 263 10.25 -8.98 2.59
C VAL A 263 10.21 -10.19 1.65
N LYS A 264 9.16 -10.25 0.83
CA LYS A 264 9.06 -11.21 -0.27
C LYS A 264 10.03 -10.80 -1.38
N VAL A 265 11.06 -11.59 -1.61
CA VAL A 265 12.01 -11.35 -2.71
C VAL A 265 11.82 -12.41 -3.80
N THR A 266 11.64 -11.96 -5.03
CA THR A 266 11.52 -12.81 -6.22
C THR A 266 12.58 -12.43 -7.25
N SER A 267 13.00 -13.37 -8.10
CA SER A 267 13.86 -13.08 -9.25
C SER A 267 13.18 -13.42 -10.57
N GLU A 268 13.43 -12.62 -11.59
CA GLU A 268 12.93 -12.83 -12.95
C GLU A 268 13.98 -12.50 -14.00
N ALA A 269 13.98 -13.28 -15.08
CA ALA A 269 14.76 -12.99 -16.27
C ALA A 269 14.01 -11.99 -17.17
N LEU A 270 14.70 -10.96 -17.66
CA LEU A 270 14.10 -9.95 -18.53
C LEU A 270 13.89 -10.53 -19.95
N CYS A 271 12.72 -11.09 -20.21
CA CYS A 271 12.32 -11.49 -21.56
C CYS A 271 11.28 -10.51 -22.11
N LEU A 272 11.54 -9.90 -23.28
CA LEU A 272 10.61 -9.00 -23.98
C LEU A 272 9.26 -9.67 -24.35
N ALA A 273 9.19 -11.01 -24.31
CA ALA A 273 7.97 -11.80 -24.50
C ALA A 273 7.50 -12.51 -23.21
N GLY A 274 8.08 -12.14 -22.05
CA GLY A 274 7.89 -12.82 -20.78
C GLY A 274 6.54 -12.50 -20.15
N ARG A 275 5.59 -13.43 -20.24
CA ARG A 275 4.31 -13.40 -19.50
C ARG A 275 4.47 -13.21 -17.99
N HIS A 276 5.64 -13.55 -17.43
CA HIS A 276 5.95 -13.52 -16.00
C HIS A 276 6.22 -12.12 -15.43
N LEU A 277 7.01 -11.26 -16.08
CA LEU A 277 7.23 -9.90 -15.58
C LEU A 277 5.94 -9.08 -15.66
N GLN A 278 5.12 -9.32 -16.69
CA GLN A 278 3.79 -8.75 -16.80
C GLN A 278 2.88 -9.25 -15.66
N GLN A 279 3.03 -10.51 -15.23
CA GLN A 279 2.36 -11.05 -14.05
C GLN A 279 2.85 -10.40 -12.75
N ILE A 280 4.15 -10.12 -12.58
CA ILE A 280 4.65 -9.40 -11.38
C ILE A 280 4.17 -7.95 -11.34
N ILE A 281 4.11 -7.30 -12.50
CA ILE A 281 3.49 -5.98 -12.64
C ILE A 281 2.00 -6.05 -12.29
N LEU A 282 1.31 -7.15 -12.64
CA LEU A 282 -0.07 -7.40 -12.23
C LEU A 282 -0.20 -7.70 -10.72
N ASP A 283 0.80 -8.34 -10.13
CA ASP A 283 0.86 -8.67 -8.70
C ASP A 283 1.24 -7.47 -7.82
N GLN A 284 1.41 -6.27 -8.42
CA GLN A 284 1.62 -4.98 -7.75
C GLN A 284 2.96 -4.84 -6.99
N CYS A 285 4.05 -5.39 -7.52
CA CYS A 285 5.39 -5.08 -7.01
C CYS A 285 5.83 -3.65 -7.41
N TYR A 286 6.34 -2.87 -6.45
CA TYR A 286 6.77 -1.47 -6.66
C TYR A 286 8.28 -1.24 -6.48
N ASN A 287 9.06 -2.31 -6.24
CA ASN A 287 10.50 -2.21 -5.97
C ASN A 287 11.26 -3.19 -6.84
N PHE A 288 12.14 -2.67 -7.69
CA PHE A 288 12.91 -3.46 -8.65
C PHE A 288 14.41 -3.27 -8.44
N VAL A 289 15.15 -4.36 -8.47
CA VAL A 289 16.62 -4.38 -8.40
C VAL A 289 17.12 -4.93 -9.72
N CYS A 290 17.66 -4.07 -10.59
CA CYS A 290 18.15 -4.47 -11.91
C CYS A 290 19.66 -4.76 -11.85
N VAL A 291 20.05 -6.02 -12.11
CA VAL A 291 21.43 -6.47 -11.97
C VAL A 291 22.17 -6.44 -13.31
N ASN A 292 23.30 -5.74 -13.33
CA ASN A 292 24.18 -5.59 -14.48
C ASN A 292 25.60 -6.06 -14.09
N VAL A 293 26.21 -6.96 -14.86
CA VAL A 293 27.55 -7.52 -14.54
C VAL A 293 28.55 -7.17 -15.65
N MET A 294 29.74 -6.73 -15.25
CA MET A 294 30.86 -6.36 -16.12
C MET A 294 30.56 -5.32 -17.23
N THR A 295 29.46 -4.57 -17.10
CA THR A 295 29.07 -3.50 -18.02
C THR A 295 28.84 -2.18 -17.28
N SER A 296 29.34 -1.10 -17.87
CA SER A 296 29.06 0.28 -17.44
C SER A 296 27.81 0.87 -18.09
N ASP A 297 27.13 0.10 -18.94
CA ASP A 297 25.96 0.55 -19.69
C ASP A 297 24.67 0.19 -18.96
N PHE A 298 23.59 0.90 -19.28
CA PHE A 298 22.28 0.74 -18.64
C PHE A 298 21.27 -0.02 -19.50
N GLN A 299 21.72 -0.88 -20.42
CA GLN A 299 20.82 -1.49 -21.41
C GLN A 299 19.65 -2.25 -20.76
N GLU A 300 19.93 -3.01 -19.70
CA GLU A 300 18.90 -3.79 -19.01
C GLU A 300 17.96 -2.91 -18.18
N THR A 301 18.56 -1.98 -17.45
CA THR A 301 17.83 -0.97 -16.69
C THR A 301 16.92 -0.14 -17.60
N GLN A 302 17.38 0.24 -18.80
CA GLN A 302 16.56 0.97 -19.78
C GLN A 302 15.36 0.17 -20.25
N LYS A 303 15.53 -1.12 -20.58
CA LYS A 303 14.41 -1.97 -20.96
C LYS A 303 13.38 -2.08 -19.83
N LEU A 304 13.84 -2.29 -18.59
CA LEU A 304 12.97 -2.32 -17.41
C LEU A 304 12.22 -0.99 -17.24
N LEU A 305 12.93 0.14 -17.34
CA LEU A 305 12.32 1.46 -17.25
C LEU A 305 11.25 1.67 -18.32
N SER A 306 11.50 1.33 -19.58
CA SER A 306 10.49 1.44 -20.65
C SER A 306 9.24 0.61 -20.36
N MET A 307 9.38 -0.62 -19.85
CA MET A 307 8.22 -1.43 -19.47
C MET A 307 7.44 -0.84 -18.30
N LEU A 308 8.14 -0.27 -17.31
CA LEU A 308 7.51 0.39 -16.16
C LEU A 308 6.80 1.69 -16.56
N GLU A 309 7.34 2.44 -17.51
CA GLU A 309 6.73 3.65 -18.07
C GLU A 309 5.42 3.36 -18.81
N GLU A 310 5.32 2.19 -19.44
CA GLU A 310 4.08 1.71 -20.10
C GLU A 310 3.08 1.12 -19.10
N SER A 311 3.51 0.80 -17.88
CA SER A 311 2.67 0.20 -16.85
C SER A 311 1.84 1.24 -16.07
N ASN A 312 0.74 0.78 -15.46
CA ASN A 312 -0.05 1.61 -14.54
C ASN A 312 0.50 1.63 -13.09
N LEU A 313 1.64 0.98 -12.80
CA LEU A 313 2.16 0.89 -11.43
C LEU A 313 2.51 2.26 -10.85
N SER A 314 3.23 3.06 -11.63
CA SER A 314 3.73 4.37 -11.22
C SER A 314 2.63 5.41 -11.01
N ILE A 315 1.42 5.14 -11.52
CA ILE A 315 0.23 5.93 -11.24
C ILE A 315 -0.17 5.81 -9.76
N LEU A 316 -0.07 4.60 -9.18
CA LEU A 316 -0.59 4.32 -7.84
C LEU A 316 0.41 4.67 -6.72
N TYR A 317 1.69 4.38 -6.94
CA TYR A 317 2.78 4.63 -6.00
C TYR A 317 4.08 4.94 -6.74
N PRO A 318 5.03 5.68 -6.13
CA PRO A 318 6.35 5.86 -6.72
C PRO A 318 7.07 4.52 -6.81
N VAL A 319 7.52 4.13 -8.01
CA VAL A 319 8.23 2.87 -8.23
C VAL A 319 9.71 3.08 -7.93
N VAL A 320 10.33 2.23 -7.12
CA VAL A 320 11.77 2.28 -6.84
C VAL A 320 12.50 1.33 -7.77
N VAL A 321 13.53 1.82 -8.45
CA VAL A 321 14.43 1.02 -9.29
C VAL A 321 15.86 1.25 -8.83
N VAL A 322 16.54 0.19 -8.41
CA VAL A 322 17.97 0.22 -8.07
C VAL A 322 18.75 -0.50 -9.18
N SER A 323 19.52 0.26 -9.96
CA SER A 323 20.44 -0.28 -10.98
C SER A 323 21.73 -0.70 -10.30
N VAL A 324 21.92 -2.00 -10.11
CA VAL A 324 23.10 -2.57 -9.44
C VAL A 324 24.11 -2.97 -10.51
N HIS A 325 25.34 -2.47 -10.39
CA HIS A 325 26.45 -2.78 -11.30
C HIS A 325 27.57 -3.50 -10.54
N PHE A 326 27.83 -4.75 -10.93
CA PHE A 326 28.97 -5.54 -10.47
C PHE A 326 30.17 -5.27 -11.38
N LEU A 327 31.18 -4.58 -10.86
CA LEU A 327 32.32 -4.07 -11.64
C LEU A 327 33.64 -4.36 -10.95
N ASP A 328 34.68 -4.61 -11.75
CA ASP A 328 36.03 -4.77 -11.23
C ASP A 328 36.63 -3.41 -10.86
N PHE A 329 36.75 -3.16 -9.54
CA PHE A 329 37.44 -2.00 -8.97
C PHE A 329 37.90 -2.26 -7.53
N LYS A 330 38.97 -1.59 -7.09
CA LYS A 330 39.48 -1.70 -5.71
C LYS A 330 38.79 -0.74 -4.73
N LEU A 331 38.88 0.56 -5.02
CA LEU A 331 38.28 1.64 -4.21
C LEU A 331 37.38 2.53 -5.05
N VAL A 332 37.78 2.79 -6.30
CA VAL A 332 37.04 3.60 -7.26
C VAL A 332 37.07 2.91 -8.62
N PRO A 333 35.95 2.86 -9.36
CA PRO A 333 35.93 2.42 -10.75
C PRO A 333 36.90 3.23 -11.64
N PRO A 334 37.41 2.64 -12.74
CA PRO A 334 38.18 3.39 -13.73
C PRO A 334 37.41 4.61 -14.25
N SER A 335 38.09 5.74 -14.46
CA SER A 335 37.47 7.02 -14.84
C SER A 335 36.52 6.92 -16.04
N GLN A 336 36.90 6.17 -17.08
CA GLN A 336 36.06 5.99 -18.27
C GLN A 336 34.74 5.24 -17.96
N LYS A 337 34.78 4.22 -17.10
CA LYS A 337 33.58 3.50 -16.66
C LYS A 337 32.71 4.39 -15.79
N MET A 338 33.32 5.21 -14.93
CA MET A 338 32.60 6.18 -14.10
C MET A 338 31.86 7.20 -14.97
N GLU A 339 32.50 7.75 -16.01
CA GLU A 339 31.83 8.67 -16.96
C GLU A 339 30.57 8.06 -17.59
N ASN A 340 30.63 6.79 -17.99
CA ASN A 340 29.47 6.08 -18.54
C ASN A 340 28.37 5.90 -17.49
N LEU A 341 28.72 5.49 -16.26
CA LEU A 341 27.77 5.29 -15.16
C LEU A 341 27.06 6.58 -14.76
N MET A 342 27.68 7.75 -14.96
CA MET A 342 27.08 9.04 -14.63
C MET A 342 25.87 9.40 -15.49
N GLN A 343 25.64 8.70 -16.61
CA GLN A 343 24.41 8.82 -17.42
C GLN A 343 23.15 8.50 -16.61
N ILE A 344 23.26 7.78 -15.49
CA ILE A 344 22.12 7.49 -14.59
C ILE A 344 21.41 8.75 -14.12
N LYS A 345 22.12 9.89 -14.00
CA LYS A 345 21.52 11.18 -13.62
C LYS A 345 20.48 11.63 -14.64
N ASP A 346 20.81 11.52 -15.92
CA ASP A 346 19.90 11.93 -17.00
C ASP A 346 18.70 10.98 -17.10
N PHE A 347 18.91 9.67 -16.93
CA PHE A 347 17.81 8.71 -16.87
C PHE A 347 16.90 8.98 -15.67
N SER A 348 17.46 9.20 -14.48
CA SER A 348 16.67 9.46 -13.27
C SER A 348 15.79 10.70 -13.38
N LYS A 349 16.28 11.75 -14.06
CA LYS A 349 15.52 12.98 -14.26
C LYS A 349 14.31 12.74 -15.17
N LYS A 350 14.49 11.97 -16.24
CA LYS A 350 13.42 11.62 -17.18
C LYS A 350 12.35 10.76 -16.51
N VAL A 351 12.75 9.69 -15.83
CA VAL A 351 11.79 8.72 -15.27
C VAL A 351 11.10 9.23 -14.00
N LYS A 352 11.65 10.23 -13.30
CA LYS A 352 10.97 10.89 -12.16
C LYS A 352 9.67 11.58 -12.59
N GLU A 353 9.60 12.12 -13.81
CA GLU A 353 8.35 12.69 -14.36
C GLU A 353 7.25 11.63 -14.50
N ARG A 354 7.64 10.36 -14.60
CA ARG A 354 6.76 9.18 -14.62
C ARG A 354 6.62 8.52 -13.25
N ASN A 355 6.99 9.21 -12.17
CA ASN A 355 6.93 8.73 -10.79
C ASN A 355 7.79 7.47 -10.53
N ILE A 356 8.92 7.35 -11.21
CA ILE A 356 9.93 6.30 -10.98
C ILE A 356 11.15 6.92 -10.30
N LEU A 357 11.62 6.30 -9.23
CA LEU A 357 12.80 6.70 -8.46
C LEU A 357 13.96 5.78 -8.81
N LEU A 358 14.87 6.28 -9.65
CA LEU A 358 16.04 5.52 -10.11
C LEU A 358 17.27 5.86 -9.27
N TYR A 359 17.88 4.82 -8.71
CA TYR A 359 19.14 4.88 -7.96
C TYR A 359 20.16 3.94 -8.58
N GLY A 360 21.45 4.23 -8.38
CA GLY A 360 22.53 3.34 -8.78
C GLY A 360 23.29 2.79 -7.58
N LEU A 361 23.72 1.55 -7.67
CA LEU A 361 24.55 0.88 -6.67
C LEU A 361 25.70 0.17 -7.37
N LEU A 362 26.91 0.41 -6.92
CA LEU A 362 28.12 -0.25 -7.40
C LEU A 362 28.57 -1.27 -6.37
N ILE A 363 28.80 -2.51 -6.82
CA ILE A 363 29.38 -3.57 -6.00
C ILE A 363 30.66 -4.01 -6.70
N SER A 364 31.77 -4.03 -5.96
CA SER A 364 33.03 -4.46 -6.55
C SER A 364 33.05 -5.99 -6.74
N TYR A 365 33.43 -6.44 -7.93
CA TYR A 365 33.44 -7.85 -8.33
C TYR A 365 34.41 -8.09 -9.52
N PRO A 366 35.22 -9.16 -9.52
CA PRO A 366 35.29 -10.22 -8.50
C PRO A 366 36.05 -9.81 -7.24
N GLN A 367 35.75 -10.47 -6.12
CA GLN A 367 36.44 -10.30 -4.84
C GLN A 367 36.61 -11.66 -4.13
N ASP A 368 37.44 -11.68 -3.08
CA ASP A 368 37.47 -12.78 -2.12
C ASP A 368 36.06 -13.03 -1.55
N GLU A 369 35.68 -14.29 -1.35
CA GLU A 369 34.32 -14.69 -0.94
C GLU A 369 33.82 -13.96 0.30
N GLN A 370 34.66 -13.80 1.32
CA GLN A 370 34.31 -13.06 2.54
C GLN A 370 34.04 -11.57 2.30
N LYS A 371 34.82 -10.93 1.42
CA LYS A 371 34.63 -9.51 1.10
C LYS A 371 33.39 -9.30 0.24
N LEU A 372 33.17 -10.19 -0.72
CA LEU A 372 31.98 -10.17 -1.57
C LEU A 372 30.71 -10.30 -0.73
N GLN A 373 30.68 -11.22 0.24
CA GLN A 373 29.55 -11.40 1.16
C GLN A 373 29.28 -10.12 1.98
N GLU A 374 30.32 -9.46 2.50
CA GLU A 374 30.13 -8.19 3.21
C GLU A 374 29.59 -7.08 2.29
N SER A 375 30.15 -6.91 1.09
CA SER A 375 29.66 -5.92 0.12
C SER A 375 28.22 -6.20 -0.34
N LEU A 376 27.83 -7.47 -0.50
CA LEU A 376 26.44 -7.84 -0.80
C LEU A 376 25.51 -7.49 0.36
N ARG A 377 25.93 -7.75 1.61
CA ARG A 377 25.15 -7.39 2.80
C ARG A 377 24.96 -5.88 2.91
N GLN A 378 26.03 -5.10 2.71
CA GLN A 378 25.94 -3.64 2.66
C GLN A 378 25.02 -3.18 1.52
N GLY A 379 25.12 -3.80 0.35
CA GLY A 379 24.25 -3.55 -0.79
C GLY A 379 22.77 -3.81 -0.46
N ALA A 380 22.45 -4.91 0.22
CA ALA A 380 21.10 -5.24 0.67
C ALA A 380 20.56 -4.19 1.66
N ILE A 381 21.36 -3.74 2.63
CA ILE A 381 20.99 -2.68 3.58
C ILE A 381 20.72 -1.35 2.85
N ILE A 382 21.55 -0.99 1.87
CA ILE A 382 21.37 0.21 1.05
C ILE A 382 20.07 0.11 0.24
N ILE A 383 19.84 -1.02 -0.45
CA ILE A 383 18.61 -1.27 -1.22
C ILE A 383 17.38 -1.13 -0.31
N ALA A 384 17.38 -1.79 0.85
CA ALA A 384 16.28 -1.72 1.81
C ALA A 384 16.02 -0.28 2.30
N SER A 385 17.08 0.49 2.54
CA SER A 385 16.98 1.89 2.96
C SER A 385 16.36 2.76 1.86
N LEU A 386 16.76 2.58 0.61
CA LEU A 386 16.20 3.30 -0.54
C LEU A 386 14.72 2.97 -0.77
N VAL A 387 14.37 1.68 -0.68
CA VAL A 387 12.99 1.18 -0.81
C VAL A 387 12.09 1.75 0.29
N LYS A 388 12.57 1.73 1.54
CA LYS A 388 11.83 2.22 2.70
C LYS A 388 11.61 3.73 2.65
N GLU A 389 12.64 4.51 2.38
CA GLU A 389 12.56 5.97 2.41
C GLU A 389 11.83 6.56 1.20
N ARG A 390 12.03 5.96 0.01
CA ARG A 390 11.42 6.38 -1.26
C ARG A 390 11.67 7.87 -1.54
N ASN A 391 12.87 8.33 -1.21
CA ASN A 391 13.23 9.74 -1.20
C ASN A 391 13.75 10.19 -2.58
N SER A 392 13.05 11.14 -3.20
CA SER A 392 13.42 11.67 -4.53
C SER A 392 14.69 12.51 -4.53
N GLY A 393 15.19 12.96 -3.38
CA GLY A 393 16.41 13.77 -3.27
C GLY A 393 17.71 13.00 -3.57
N LEU A 394 17.66 11.67 -3.56
CA LEU A 394 18.83 10.80 -3.81
C LEU A 394 18.82 10.14 -5.20
N ILE A 395 17.84 10.46 -6.07
CA ILE A 395 17.77 9.85 -7.39
C ILE A 395 18.99 10.21 -8.25
N GLY A 396 19.40 9.31 -9.12
CA GLY A 396 20.56 9.49 -10.00
C GLY A 396 21.91 9.48 -9.28
N GLN A 397 21.96 9.17 -7.99
CA GLN A 397 23.20 8.95 -7.25
C GLN A 397 23.75 7.54 -7.51
N LEU A 398 25.08 7.43 -7.54
CA LEU A 398 25.81 6.15 -7.55
C LEU A 398 26.32 5.88 -6.14
N LEU A 399 25.68 4.95 -5.46
CA LEU A 399 26.11 4.45 -4.15
C LEU A 399 27.12 3.32 -4.34
N ILE A 400 27.90 3.00 -3.31
CA ILE A 400 28.93 1.95 -3.34
C ILE A 400 28.73 1.06 -2.12
N ALA A 401 28.83 -0.25 -2.31
CA ALA A 401 28.84 -1.27 -1.27
C ALA A 401 30.11 -2.12 -1.31
#